data_AF-A0A832GLL0-F1
#
_entry.id   AF-A0A832GLL0-F1
#
_cell.length_a   1.000
_cell.length_b   1.000
_cell.length_c   1.000
_cell.angle_alpha   90.00
_cell.angle_beta   90.00
_cell.angle_gamma   90.00
#
_symmetry.space_group_name_H-M   'P 1'
#
loop_
_entity.id
_entity.type
_entity.pdbx_description
1 polymer ?
#
loop_
_entity_poly.entity_id
_entity_poly.type
_entity_poly.pdbx_seq_one_letter_code
_entity_poly.pdbx_strand_id
1 'polypeptide(L)'
;MPQIRSVEELIQIIRQHPEWREALLSALLPQDLLLLPQEFRAFRAEMRERMEAYEKRIEAHERRMEAIEEQIARQRAEFEQQMQQMRLEFQQQLQQLRLEFQQQMQAMRAEFTARFEQIELEMHQMRTEFTARFEQIELEMHQTRTEFTARFERVEQDIETLKKDMKEVKDDLASVKGIVLEIDWERRAKSFFGRLLRHVRVYAPGEFYDREIEKRVALESSKRDQLLELDYVIQGVRRSDGKEIVLAVEVSWGVGVKDISRARERAAILRECGYLAVPVAIGRAATPKARTLAGREGVVLITDSKVQGEELLKQA
;
A
#
# COMPACT_ATOMS: atom_id res chain seq x y z
N MET A 1 55.40 103.27 132.07
CA MET A 1 55.11 102.91 130.66
C MET A 1 56.22 103.46 129.78
N PRO A 2 56.83 102.66 128.89
CA PRO A 2 57.72 103.20 127.85
C PRO A 2 56.89 104.08 126.89
N GLN A 3 57.37 105.30 126.63
CA GLN A 3 56.80 106.20 125.61
C GLN A 3 57.33 105.78 124.24
N ILE A 4 56.44 105.43 123.32
CA ILE A 4 56.77 105.23 121.91
C ILE A 4 56.91 106.62 121.26
N ARG A 5 58.08 106.94 120.70
CA ARG A 5 58.42 108.29 120.23
C ARG A 5 58.39 108.43 118.70
N SER A 6 58.37 107.34 117.94
CA SER A 6 58.20 107.38 116.48
C SER A 6 57.50 106.13 115.91
N VAL A 7 57.03 106.23 114.67
CA VAL A 7 56.40 105.12 113.94
C VAL A 7 57.39 103.99 113.67
N GLU A 8 58.67 104.31 113.45
CA GLU A 8 59.73 103.32 113.27
C GLU A 8 59.95 102.49 114.55
N GLU A 9 59.89 103.13 115.72
CA GLU A 9 60.00 102.48 117.02
C GLU A 9 58.80 101.52 117.26
N LEU A 10 57.59 101.95 116.87
CA LEU A 10 56.39 101.11 116.88
C LEU A 10 56.52 99.89 115.96
N ILE A 11 57.04 100.06 114.73
CA ILE A 11 57.26 98.95 113.78
C ILE A 11 58.28 97.95 114.32
N GLN A 12 59.36 98.43 114.95
CA GLN A 12 60.40 97.56 115.50
C GLN A 12 59.87 96.71 116.66
N ILE A 13 59.10 97.32 117.56
CA ILE A 13 58.44 96.62 118.68
C ILE A 13 57.44 95.58 118.16
N ILE A 14 56.58 95.95 117.21
CA ILE A 14 55.56 95.04 116.63
C ILE A 14 56.19 93.84 115.90
N ARG A 15 57.39 94.01 115.30
CA ARG A 15 58.11 92.88 114.69
C ARG A 15 58.70 91.92 115.73
N GLN A 16 59.10 92.43 116.90
CA GLN A 16 59.66 91.64 117.99
C GLN A 16 58.59 90.97 118.87
N HIS A 17 57.36 91.52 118.88
CA HIS A 17 56.21 91.03 119.63
C HIS A 17 55.04 90.65 118.70
N PRO A 18 54.98 89.40 118.20
CA PRO A 18 53.92 88.91 117.31
C PRO A 18 52.50 89.14 117.86
N GLU A 19 52.33 89.02 119.17
CA GLU A 19 51.07 89.23 119.87
C GLU A 19 50.54 90.67 119.74
N TRP A 20 51.43 91.68 119.70
CA TRP A 20 51.04 93.08 119.51
C TRP A 20 50.71 93.37 118.04
N ARG A 21 51.33 92.64 117.11
CA ARG A 21 51.03 92.71 115.67
C ARG A 21 49.62 92.24 115.36
N GLU A 22 49.21 91.10 115.93
CA GLU A 22 47.85 90.58 115.74
C GLU A 22 46.79 91.52 116.33
N ALA A 23 47.02 92.04 117.53
CA ALA A 23 46.11 93.00 118.17
C ALA A 23 45.97 94.30 117.36
N LEU A 24 47.08 94.85 116.82
CA LEU A 24 47.04 96.04 115.99
C LEU A 24 46.34 95.80 114.64
N LEU A 25 46.61 94.66 113.98
CA LEU A 25 45.95 94.29 112.72
C LEU A 25 44.43 94.09 112.91
N SER A 26 44.01 93.52 114.05
CA SER A 26 42.59 93.37 114.39
C SER A 26 41.86 94.69 114.66
N ALA A 27 42.57 95.74 115.08
CA ALA A 27 41.99 97.07 115.33
C ALA A 27 41.94 97.95 114.06
N LEU A 28 42.87 97.73 113.12
CA LEU A 28 43.04 98.54 111.91
C LEU A 28 42.31 97.97 110.68
N LEU A 29 42.11 96.66 110.61
CA LEU A 29 41.52 96.00 109.43
C LEU A 29 40.13 95.41 109.75
N PRO A 30 39.15 95.54 108.84
CA PRO A 30 37.93 94.75 108.84
C PRO A 30 38.22 93.24 108.89
N GLN A 31 37.34 92.48 109.54
CA GLN A 31 37.49 91.04 109.73
C GLN A 31 37.64 90.27 108.40
N ASP A 32 36.97 90.73 107.33
CA ASP A 32 37.07 90.15 105.98
C ASP A 32 38.50 90.23 105.42
N LEU A 33 39.23 91.33 105.68
CA LEU A 33 40.61 91.51 105.22
C LEU A 33 41.62 90.68 106.04
N LEU A 34 41.27 90.29 107.27
CA LEU A 34 42.06 89.37 108.09
C LEU A 34 41.87 87.90 107.67
N LEU A 35 40.68 87.53 107.18
CA LEU A 35 40.34 86.18 106.73
C LEU A 35 40.75 85.89 105.28
N LEU A 36 40.90 86.93 104.45
CA LEU A 36 41.25 86.81 103.03
C LEU A 36 42.44 85.85 102.72
N PRO A 37 43.55 85.82 103.48
CA PRO A 37 44.63 84.86 103.23
C PRO A 37 44.26 83.40 103.48
N GLN A 38 43.27 83.14 104.34
CA GLN A 38 42.73 81.79 104.58
C GLN A 38 41.72 81.41 103.50
N GLU A 39 40.79 82.30 103.16
CA GLU A 39 39.83 82.09 102.07
C GLU A 39 40.53 81.89 100.73
N PHE A 40 41.57 82.68 100.43
CA PHE A 40 42.38 82.51 99.24
C PHE A 40 43.18 81.21 99.24
N ARG A 41 43.57 80.69 100.41
CA ARG A 41 44.17 79.34 100.52
C ARG A 41 43.14 78.25 100.28
N ALA A 42 41.94 78.36 100.84
CA ALA A 42 40.84 77.43 100.63
C ALA A 42 40.40 77.41 99.16
N PHE A 43 40.18 78.57 98.55
CA PHE A 43 39.86 78.69 97.12
C PHE A 43 40.95 78.09 96.23
N ARG A 44 42.24 78.33 96.51
CA ARG A 44 43.34 77.70 95.75
C ARG A 44 43.39 76.18 95.93
N ALA A 45 43.03 75.67 97.10
CA ALA A 45 42.96 74.23 97.34
C ALA A 45 41.79 73.61 96.56
N GLU A 46 40.59 74.20 96.63
CA GLU A 46 39.41 73.77 95.86
C GLU A 46 39.66 73.85 94.35
N MET A 47 40.25 74.95 93.87
CA MET A 47 40.58 75.11 92.45
C MET A 47 41.60 74.07 92.00
N ARG A 48 42.59 73.73 92.84
CA ARG A 48 43.55 72.66 92.55
C ARG A 48 42.86 71.30 92.45
N GLU A 49 42.03 70.96 93.44
CA GLU A 49 41.28 69.70 93.46
C GLU A 49 40.35 69.58 92.25
N ARG A 50 39.67 70.68 91.88
CA ARG A 50 38.80 70.73 90.70
C ARG A 50 39.58 70.60 89.40
N MET A 51 40.76 71.22 89.29
CA MET A 51 41.65 71.08 88.15
C MET A 51 42.17 69.64 88.01
N GLU A 52 42.62 69.02 89.10
CA GLU A 52 43.01 67.60 89.12
C GLU A 52 41.85 66.68 88.71
N ALA A 53 40.62 66.99 89.13
CA ALA A 53 39.43 66.25 88.72
C ALA A 53 39.11 66.43 87.22
N TYR A 54 39.31 67.63 86.66
CA TYR A 54 39.15 67.88 85.22
C TYR A 54 40.22 67.16 84.40
N GLU A 55 41.48 67.21 84.82
CA GLU A 55 42.59 66.49 84.17
C GLU A 55 42.29 64.98 84.12
N LYS A 56 41.89 64.38 85.25
CA LYS A 56 41.47 62.96 85.28
C LYS A 56 40.29 62.65 84.36
N ARG A 57 39.33 63.57 84.22
CA ARG A 57 38.19 63.42 83.30
C ARG A 57 38.62 63.52 81.84
N ILE A 58 39.53 64.44 81.51
CA ILE A 58 40.07 64.60 80.15
C ILE A 58 40.84 63.34 79.77
N GLU A 59 41.76 62.86 80.62
CA GLU A 59 42.48 61.60 80.39
C GLU A 59 41.52 60.42 80.20
N ALA A 60 40.46 60.34 81.00
CA ALA A 60 39.45 59.28 80.85
C ALA A 60 38.66 59.40 79.54
N HIS A 61 38.39 60.61 79.06
CA HIS A 61 37.74 60.84 77.77
C HIS A 61 38.67 60.56 76.60
N GLU A 62 39.94 60.95 76.67
CA GLU A 62 40.95 60.64 75.66
C GLU A 62 41.11 59.12 75.51
N ARG A 63 41.27 58.38 76.62
CA ARG A 63 41.32 56.90 76.59
C ARG A 63 40.06 56.27 76.00
N ARG A 64 38.87 56.86 76.24
CA ARG A 64 37.61 56.39 75.64
C ARG A 64 37.55 56.67 74.15
N MET A 65 38.01 57.84 73.71
CA MET A 65 38.07 58.21 72.29
C MET A 65 39.04 57.31 71.54
N GLU A 66 40.24 57.09 72.07
CA GLU A 66 41.22 56.14 71.51
C GLU A 66 40.62 54.73 71.39
N ALA A 67 39.93 54.24 72.43
CA ALA A 67 39.27 52.94 72.39
C ALA A 67 38.14 52.87 71.33
N ILE A 68 37.37 53.95 71.15
CA ILE A 68 36.32 54.03 70.12
C ILE A 68 36.94 54.06 68.71
N GLU A 69 38.00 54.85 68.52
CA GLU A 69 38.71 54.93 67.24
C GLU A 69 39.31 53.57 66.86
N GLU A 70 39.92 52.86 67.81
CA GLU A 70 40.37 51.49 67.61
C GLU A 70 39.21 50.55 67.25
N GLN A 71 38.07 50.65 67.94
CA GLN A 71 36.91 49.80 67.66
C GLN A 71 36.34 50.07 66.26
N ILE A 72 36.24 51.33 65.84
CA ILE A 72 35.80 51.71 64.49
C ILE A 72 36.79 51.22 63.45
N ALA A 73 38.10 51.35 63.69
CA ALA A 73 39.13 50.86 62.78
C ALA A 73 39.04 49.35 62.60
N ARG A 74 38.84 48.60 63.69
CA ARG A 74 38.64 47.13 63.65
C ARG A 74 37.38 46.75 62.87
N GLN A 75 36.25 47.40 63.16
CA GLN A 75 34.99 47.13 62.45
C GLN A 75 35.08 47.45 60.95
N ARG A 76 35.77 48.53 60.57
CA ARG A 76 36.01 48.86 59.15
C ARG A 76 36.86 47.80 58.47
N ALA A 77 37.95 47.37 59.12
CA ALA A 77 38.80 46.31 58.58
C ALA A 77 38.05 44.99 58.42
N GLU A 78 37.26 44.59 59.42
CA GLU A 78 36.41 43.38 59.35
C GLU A 78 35.38 43.47 58.23
N PHE A 79 34.70 44.62 58.10
CA PHE A 79 33.72 44.84 57.04
C PHE A 79 34.36 44.81 55.64
N GLU A 80 35.53 45.44 55.48
CA GLU A 80 36.29 45.39 54.23
C GLU A 80 36.70 43.96 53.88
N GLN A 81 37.16 43.19 54.86
CA GLN A 81 37.52 41.79 54.67
C GLN A 81 36.31 40.94 54.28
N GLN A 82 35.17 41.10 54.95
CA GLN A 82 33.92 40.40 54.61
C GLN A 82 33.44 40.76 53.21
N MET A 83 33.49 42.04 52.82
CA MET A 83 33.09 42.49 51.48
C MET A 83 34.03 41.95 50.39
N GLN A 84 35.33 41.87 50.66
CA GLN A 84 36.29 41.26 49.74
C GLN A 84 36.03 39.76 49.59
N GLN A 85 35.78 39.05 50.69
CA GLN A 85 35.46 37.64 50.67
C GLN A 85 34.16 37.36 49.90
N MET A 86 33.09 38.10 50.18
CA MET A 86 31.81 37.97 49.47
C MET A 86 31.97 38.24 47.96
N ARG A 87 32.77 39.24 47.57
CA ARG A 87 33.07 39.50 46.16
C ARG A 87 33.80 38.34 45.49
N LEU A 88 34.76 37.73 46.19
CA LEU A 88 35.50 36.58 45.69
C LEU A 88 34.58 35.37 45.51
N GLU A 89 33.77 35.06 46.53
CA GLU A 89 32.79 33.97 46.50
C GLU A 89 31.77 34.17 45.38
N PHE A 90 31.23 35.38 45.23
CA PHE A 90 30.28 35.70 44.16
C PHE A 90 30.92 35.57 42.77
N GLN A 91 32.17 36.02 42.60
CA GLN A 91 32.90 35.83 41.34
C GLN A 91 33.12 34.34 41.03
N GLN A 92 33.47 33.53 42.03
CA GLN A 92 33.65 32.09 41.87
C GLN A 92 32.33 31.40 41.49
N GLN A 93 31.23 31.73 42.17
CA GLN A 93 29.90 31.21 41.86
C GLN A 93 29.46 31.55 40.43
N LEU A 94 29.65 32.80 40.00
CA LEU A 94 29.32 33.22 38.63
C LEU A 94 30.18 32.50 37.58
N GLN A 95 31.47 32.31 37.85
CA GLN A 95 32.35 31.55 36.96
C GLN A 95 31.92 30.09 36.86
N GLN A 96 31.56 29.46 37.99
CA GLN A 96 31.09 28.09 38.03
C GLN A 96 29.77 27.93 37.26
N LEU A 97 28.79 28.79 37.51
CA LEU A 97 27.51 28.76 36.81
C LEU A 97 27.69 28.92 35.28
N ARG A 98 28.61 29.80 34.88
CA ARG A 98 28.94 30.00 33.45
C ARG A 98 29.57 28.75 32.83
N LEU A 99 30.46 28.08 33.55
CA LEU A 99 31.10 26.85 33.10
C LEU A 99 30.09 25.71 32.97
N GLU A 100 29.24 25.51 33.99
CA GLU A 100 28.17 24.51 34.00
C GLU A 100 27.20 24.75 32.83
N PHE A 101 26.77 26.00 32.62
CA PHE A 101 25.91 26.35 31.49
C PHE A 101 26.57 26.06 30.14
N GLN A 102 27.87 26.39 29.97
CA GLN A 102 28.59 26.07 28.74
C GLN A 102 28.69 24.56 28.50
N GLN A 103 28.99 23.78 29.54
CA GLN A 103 29.07 22.31 29.45
C GLN A 103 27.71 21.71 29.09
N GLN A 104 26.63 22.17 29.73
CA GLN A 104 25.28 21.71 29.42
C GLN A 104 24.88 22.03 27.97
N MET A 105 25.19 23.23 27.49
CA MET A 105 24.91 23.63 26.10
C MET A 105 25.74 22.83 25.10
N GLN A 106 27.00 22.51 25.41
CA GLN A 106 27.84 21.65 24.56
C GLN A 106 27.31 20.22 24.53
N ALA A 107 26.95 19.65 25.68
CA ALA A 107 26.36 18.32 25.77
C ALA A 107 25.05 18.23 24.98
N MET A 108 24.16 19.21 25.14
CA MET A 108 22.91 19.28 24.40
C MET A 108 23.15 19.36 22.89
N ARG A 109 24.10 20.19 22.43
CA ARG A 109 24.48 20.26 21.00
C ARG A 109 25.00 18.93 20.48
N ALA A 110 25.89 18.27 21.23
CA ALA A 110 26.43 16.97 20.85
C ALA A 110 25.32 15.91 20.74
N GLU A 111 24.38 15.89 21.69
CA GLU A 111 23.22 14.99 21.65
C GLU A 111 22.32 15.27 20.44
N PHE A 112 22.04 16.55 20.13
CA PHE A 112 21.28 16.90 18.94
C PHE A 112 21.98 16.45 17.66
N THR A 113 23.28 16.69 17.53
CA THR A 113 24.06 16.24 16.36
C THR A 113 24.00 14.72 16.22
N ALA A 114 24.22 13.97 17.29
CA ALA A 114 24.16 12.52 17.26
C ALA A 114 22.77 11.99 16.86
N ARG A 115 21.69 12.60 17.35
CA ARG A 115 20.32 12.26 16.93
C ARG A 115 20.06 12.56 15.46
N PHE A 116 20.58 13.68 14.95
CA PHE A 116 20.46 14.01 13.52
C PHE A 116 21.21 13.00 12.63
N GLU A 117 22.46 12.67 12.99
CA GLU A 117 23.24 11.66 12.27
C GLU A 117 22.55 10.30 12.28
N GLN A 118 21.92 9.91 13.40
CA GLN A 118 21.14 8.69 13.50
C GLN A 118 19.93 8.71 12.56
N ILE A 119 19.15 9.80 12.53
CA ILE A 119 18.00 9.95 11.63
C ILE A 119 18.44 9.89 10.17
N GLU A 120 19.56 10.54 9.82
CA GLU A 120 20.10 10.48 8.46
C GLU A 120 20.48 9.04 8.08
N LEU A 121 21.14 8.31 8.98
CA LEU A 121 21.49 6.91 8.76
C LEU A 121 20.24 6.03 8.57
N GLU A 122 19.25 6.16 9.44
CA GLU A 122 17.97 5.42 9.35
C GLU A 122 17.23 5.73 8.04
N MET A 123 17.20 7.00 7.62
CA MET A 123 16.62 7.42 6.34
C MET A 123 17.38 6.86 5.15
N HIS A 124 18.70 6.81 5.20
CA HIS A 124 19.53 6.19 4.17
C HIS A 124 19.32 4.67 4.07
N GLN A 125 19.20 4.00 5.21
CA GLN A 125 18.89 2.57 5.26
C GLN A 125 17.50 2.30 4.69
N MET A 126 16.49 3.06 5.13
CA MET A 126 15.12 2.93 4.62
C MET A 126 15.05 3.16 3.11
N ARG A 127 15.75 4.17 2.58
CA ARG A 127 15.82 4.39 1.12
C ARG A 127 16.46 3.22 0.40
N THR A 128 17.58 2.71 0.90
CA THR A 128 18.27 1.56 0.29
C THR A 128 17.39 0.31 0.31
N GLU A 129 16.74 0.02 1.43
CA GLU A 129 15.82 -1.11 1.55
C GLU A 129 14.60 -0.95 0.64
N PHE A 130 14.04 0.25 0.56
CA PHE A 130 12.91 0.54 -0.32
C PHE A 130 13.28 0.33 -1.79
N THR A 131 14.44 0.84 -2.24
CA THR A 131 14.94 0.61 -3.60
C THR A 131 15.12 -0.88 -3.89
N ALA A 132 15.76 -1.63 -2.98
CA ALA A 132 15.96 -3.06 -3.16
C ALA A 132 14.63 -3.85 -3.24
N ARG A 133 13.66 -3.52 -2.39
CA ARG A 133 12.31 -4.12 -2.45
C ARG A 133 11.60 -3.76 -3.75
N PHE A 134 11.76 -2.54 -4.25
CA PHE A 134 11.17 -2.10 -5.50
C PHE A 134 11.75 -2.88 -6.69
N GLU A 135 13.07 -3.01 -6.76
CA GLU A 135 13.76 -3.82 -7.78
C GLU A 135 13.29 -5.28 -7.75
N GLN A 136 13.10 -5.85 -6.55
CA GLN A 136 12.59 -7.21 -6.40
C GLN A 136 11.15 -7.34 -6.93
N ILE A 137 10.25 -6.41 -6.60
CA ILE A 137 8.87 -6.41 -7.09
C ILE A 137 8.84 -6.28 -8.60
N GLU A 138 9.66 -5.40 -9.19
CA GLU A 138 9.75 -5.26 -10.64
C GLU A 138 10.17 -6.57 -11.31
N LEU A 139 11.16 -7.27 -10.74
CA LEU A 139 11.62 -8.56 -11.24
C LEU A 139 10.53 -9.65 -11.13
N GLU A 140 9.84 -9.76 -10.00
CA GLU A 140 8.72 -10.69 -9.78
C GLU A 140 7.55 -10.40 -10.74
N MET A 141 7.22 -9.12 -10.96
CA MET A 141 6.20 -8.72 -11.93
C MET A 141 6.59 -9.09 -13.36
N HIS A 142 7.85 -8.89 -13.74
CA HIS A 142 8.35 -9.29 -15.06
C HIS A 142 8.28 -10.81 -15.25
N GLN A 143 8.67 -11.59 -14.25
CA GLN A 143 8.56 -13.06 -14.27
C GLN A 143 7.10 -13.50 -14.41
N THR A 144 6.22 -12.99 -13.54
CA THR A 144 4.79 -13.32 -13.56
C THR A 144 4.16 -12.99 -14.91
N ARG A 145 4.49 -11.82 -15.49
CA ARG A 145 4.00 -11.43 -16.82
C ARG A 145 4.48 -12.38 -17.92
N THR A 146 5.72 -12.82 -17.85
CA THR A 146 6.31 -13.76 -18.82
C THR A 146 5.62 -15.13 -18.71
N GLU A 147 5.45 -15.65 -17.49
CA GLU A 147 4.75 -16.90 -17.24
C GLU A 147 3.29 -16.86 -17.69
N PHE A 148 2.60 -15.76 -17.41
CA PHE A 148 1.22 -15.55 -17.82
C PHE A 148 1.08 -15.53 -19.34
N THR A 149 1.99 -14.85 -20.04
CA THR A 149 2.02 -14.81 -21.51
C THR A 149 2.23 -16.21 -22.09
N ALA A 150 3.22 -16.96 -21.59
CA ALA A 150 3.49 -18.33 -22.04
C ALA A 150 2.33 -19.31 -21.72
N ARG A 151 1.58 -19.07 -20.63
CA ARG A 151 0.36 -19.83 -20.33
C ARG A 151 -0.78 -19.48 -21.27
N PHE A 152 -0.92 -18.20 -21.62
CA PHE A 152 -1.92 -17.74 -22.59
C PHE A 152 -1.69 -18.34 -23.97
N GLU A 153 -0.45 -18.32 -24.47
CA GLU A 153 -0.08 -18.93 -25.76
C GLU A 153 -0.42 -20.42 -25.81
N ARG A 154 -0.15 -21.16 -24.71
CA ARG A 154 -0.55 -22.58 -24.60
C ARG A 154 -2.06 -22.77 -24.65
N VAL A 155 -2.82 -21.93 -23.93
CA VAL A 155 -4.29 -22.01 -23.95
C VAL A 155 -4.84 -21.70 -25.35
N GLU A 156 -4.26 -20.75 -26.07
CA GLU A 156 -4.64 -20.47 -27.46
C GLU A 156 -4.40 -21.69 -28.37
N GLN A 157 -3.23 -22.33 -28.26
CA GLN A 157 -2.89 -23.54 -29.00
C GLN A 157 -3.82 -24.71 -28.68
N ASP A 158 -4.14 -24.91 -27.40
CA ASP A 158 -5.08 -25.93 -26.95
C ASP A 158 -6.48 -25.68 -27.54
N ILE A 159 -6.94 -24.42 -27.57
CA ILE A 159 -8.22 -24.04 -28.17
C ILE A 159 -8.23 -24.30 -29.68
N GLU A 160 -7.15 -24.01 -30.40
CA GLU A 160 -7.05 -24.31 -31.84
C GLU A 160 -7.10 -25.81 -32.12
N THR A 161 -6.39 -26.60 -31.31
CA THR A 161 -6.40 -28.07 -31.39
C THR A 161 -7.81 -28.60 -31.12
N LEU A 162 -8.44 -28.15 -30.04
CA LEU A 162 -9.82 -28.54 -29.69
C LEU A 162 -10.83 -28.17 -30.80
N LYS A 163 -10.66 -27.03 -31.46
CA LYS A 163 -11.50 -26.66 -32.61
C LYS A 163 -11.35 -27.63 -33.77
N LYS A 164 -10.12 -28.09 -34.04
CA LYS A 164 -9.85 -29.06 -35.10
C LYS A 164 -10.45 -30.42 -34.75
N ASP A 165 -10.21 -30.92 -33.55
CA ASP A 165 -10.74 -32.20 -33.08
C ASP A 165 -12.28 -32.20 -33.10
N MET A 166 -12.91 -31.10 -32.67
CA MET A 166 -14.37 -30.95 -32.73
C MET A 166 -14.92 -30.98 -34.16
N LYS A 167 -14.17 -30.45 -35.13
CA LYS A 167 -14.53 -30.52 -36.55
C LYS A 167 -14.45 -31.97 -37.04
N GLU A 168 -13.39 -32.69 -36.70
CA GLU A 168 -13.23 -34.11 -37.06
C GLU A 168 -14.36 -34.95 -36.46
N VAL A 169 -14.67 -34.79 -35.17
CA VAL A 169 -15.80 -35.46 -34.51
C VAL A 169 -17.13 -35.13 -35.19
N LYS A 170 -17.34 -33.88 -35.64
CA LYS A 170 -18.55 -33.49 -36.37
C LYS A 170 -18.65 -34.18 -37.72
N ASP A 171 -17.53 -34.31 -38.43
CA ASP A 171 -17.46 -34.93 -39.75
C ASP A 171 -17.67 -36.46 -39.64
N ASP A 172 -17.04 -37.10 -38.65
CA ASP A 172 -17.26 -38.52 -38.32
C ASP A 172 -18.72 -38.79 -37.94
N LEU A 173 -19.33 -37.92 -37.12
CA LEU A 173 -20.74 -38.04 -36.76
C LEU A 173 -21.66 -37.89 -37.99
N ALA A 174 -21.30 -37.05 -38.97
CA ALA A 174 -22.04 -36.94 -40.22
C ALA A 174 -21.95 -38.23 -41.04
N SER A 175 -20.76 -38.84 -41.11
CA SER A 175 -20.55 -40.14 -41.76
C SER A 175 -21.37 -41.26 -41.11
N VAL A 176 -21.31 -41.37 -39.77
CA VAL A 176 -22.10 -42.36 -39.01
C VAL A 176 -23.60 -42.18 -39.25
N LYS A 177 -24.10 -40.93 -39.27
CA LYS A 177 -25.50 -40.64 -39.58
C LYS A 177 -25.92 -41.15 -40.97
N GLY A 178 -25.04 -41.02 -41.97
CA GLY A 178 -25.26 -41.56 -43.31
C GLY A 178 -25.45 -43.08 -43.29
N ILE A 179 -24.47 -43.80 -42.73
CA ILE A 179 -24.47 -45.27 -42.63
C ILE A 179 -25.72 -45.76 -41.90
N VAL A 180 -26.08 -45.14 -40.77
CA VAL A 180 -27.27 -45.52 -40.00
C VAL A 180 -28.55 -45.37 -40.84
N LEU A 181 -28.65 -44.30 -41.64
CA LEU A 181 -29.83 -44.07 -42.46
C LEU A 181 -29.94 -45.07 -43.62
N GLU A 182 -28.83 -45.44 -44.25
CA GLU A 182 -28.76 -46.50 -45.25
C GLU A 182 -29.26 -47.82 -44.66
N ILE A 183 -28.70 -48.28 -43.54
CA ILE A 183 -29.12 -49.52 -42.85
C ILE A 183 -30.62 -49.48 -42.49
N ASP A 184 -31.11 -48.33 -42.00
CA ASP A 184 -32.53 -48.14 -41.69
C ASP A 184 -33.42 -48.34 -42.93
N TRP A 185 -32.99 -47.83 -44.08
CA TRP A 185 -33.72 -47.94 -45.34
C TRP A 185 -33.59 -49.31 -45.99
N GLU A 186 -32.46 -50.01 -45.87
CA GLU A 186 -32.33 -51.41 -46.29
C GLU A 186 -33.42 -52.28 -45.63
N ARG A 187 -33.62 -52.11 -44.32
CA ARG A 187 -34.61 -52.86 -43.53
C ARG A 187 -36.05 -52.46 -43.85
N ARG A 188 -36.30 -51.18 -44.16
CA ARG A 188 -37.65 -50.64 -44.41
C ARG A 188 -38.09 -50.75 -45.87
N ALA A 189 -37.16 -50.78 -46.83
CA ALA A 189 -37.46 -50.67 -48.25
C ALA A 189 -38.50 -51.71 -48.71
N LYS A 190 -38.36 -52.97 -48.30
CA LYS A 190 -39.31 -54.03 -48.67
C LYS A 190 -40.73 -53.75 -48.16
N SER A 191 -40.89 -53.30 -46.92
CA SER A 191 -42.21 -53.03 -46.33
C SER A 191 -42.83 -51.74 -46.88
N PHE A 192 -42.00 -50.72 -47.13
CA PHE A 192 -42.43 -49.45 -47.71
C PHE A 192 -42.86 -49.63 -49.17
N PHE A 193 -41.95 -50.09 -50.04
CA PHE A 193 -42.23 -50.26 -51.47
C PHE A 193 -43.17 -51.43 -51.74
N GLY A 194 -43.28 -52.41 -50.84
CA GLY A 194 -44.27 -53.50 -50.95
C GLY A 194 -45.73 -53.01 -50.93
N ARG A 195 -45.99 -51.83 -50.37
CA ARG A 195 -47.32 -51.17 -50.46
C ARG A 195 -47.61 -50.66 -51.88
N LEU A 196 -46.58 -50.29 -52.62
CA LEU A 196 -46.67 -49.63 -53.92
C LEU A 196 -46.49 -50.62 -55.09
N LEU A 197 -45.63 -51.62 -54.91
CA LEU A 197 -45.20 -52.59 -55.92
C LEU A 197 -45.45 -54.03 -55.44
N ARG A 198 -45.57 -54.97 -56.38
CA ARG A 198 -45.58 -56.42 -56.14
C ARG A 198 -44.19 -57.00 -56.37
N HIS A 199 -43.90 -58.15 -55.77
CA HIS A 199 -42.64 -58.89 -55.93
C HIS A 199 -41.38 -58.04 -55.72
N VAL A 200 -41.40 -57.17 -54.70
CA VAL A 200 -40.30 -56.25 -54.41
C VAL A 200 -39.04 -57.02 -54.02
N ARG A 201 -37.96 -56.77 -54.76
CA ARG A 201 -36.59 -57.22 -54.47
C ARG A 201 -35.72 -56.00 -54.27
N VAL A 202 -34.93 -56.02 -53.21
CA VAL A 202 -33.96 -54.96 -52.90
C VAL A 202 -32.60 -55.59 -53.11
N TYR A 203 -31.80 -54.95 -53.95
CA TYR A 203 -30.43 -55.34 -54.28
C TYR A 203 -29.48 -54.39 -53.54
N ALA A 204 -28.46 -54.97 -52.93
CA ALA A 204 -27.36 -54.23 -52.33
C ALA A 204 -26.53 -53.51 -53.42
N PRO A 205 -25.66 -52.55 -53.05
CA PRO A 205 -24.76 -51.89 -53.99
C PRO A 205 -24.00 -52.90 -54.87
N GLY A 206 -23.98 -52.65 -56.18
CA GLY A 206 -23.35 -53.51 -57.19
C GLY A 206 -24.09 -54.81 -57.55
N GLU A 207 -24.92 -55.37 -56.66
CA GLU A 207 -25.53 -56.69 -56.84
C GLU A 207 -26.43 -56.77 -58.08
N PHE A 208 -27.17 -55.69 -58.39
CA PHE A 208 -28.03 -55.64 -59.58
C PHE A 208 -27.22 -55.61 -60.88
N TYR A 209 -26.09 -54.89 -60.90
CA TYR A 209 -25.22 -54.83 -62.07
C TYR A 209 -24.62 -56.21 -62.38
N ASP A 210 -24.03 -56.85 -61.38
CA ASP A 210 -23.36 -58.16 -61.53
C ASP A 210 -24.34 -59.23 -62.02
N ARG A 211 -25.58 -59.22 -61.52
CA ARG A 211 -26.57 -60.25 -61.82
C ARG A 211 -27.31 -60.02 -63.13
N GLU A 212 -27.73 -58.78 -63.38
CA GLU A 212 -28.69 -58.49 -64.45
C GLU A 212 -28.08 -57.75 -65.64
N ILE A 213 -26.95 -57.06 -65.48
CA ILE A 213 -26.41 -56.15 -66.51
C ILE A 213 -25.09 -56.64 -67.08
N GLU A 214 -24.12 -57.04 -66.26
CA GLU A 214 -22.72 -57.30 -66.65
C GLU A 214 -22.59 -58.21 -67.88
N LYS A 215 -23.40 -59.27 -67.94
CA LYS A 215 -23.36 -60.27 -69.02
C LYS A 215 -24.17 -59.88 -70.26
N ARG A 216 -25.02 -58.85 -70.16
CA ARG A 216 -25.99 -58.45 -71.20
C ARG A 216 -25.56 -57.19 -71.94
N VAL A 217 -24.94 -56.23 -71.24
CA VAL A 217 -24.64 -54.90 -71.76
C VAL A 217 -23.20 -54.52 -71.43
N ALA A 218 -22.41 -54.22 -72.46
CA ALA A 218 -21.09 -53.62 -72.27
C ALA A 218 -21.24 -52.11 -72.00
N LEU A 219 -20.94 -51.69 -70.78
CA LEU A 219 -20.97 -50.28 -70.36
C LEU A 219 -19.57 -49.65 -70.37
N GLU A 220 -19.52 -48.36 -70.63
CA GLU A 220 -18.33 -47.53 -70.39
C GLU A 220 -18.00 -47.54 -68.89
N SER A 221 -16.71 -47.54 -68.54
CA SER A 221 -16.23 -47.58 -67.15
C SER A 221 -16.88 -46.52 -66.25
N SER A 222 -17.04 -45.29 -66.75
CA SER A 222 -17.68 -44.19 -66.01
C SER A 222 -19.14 -44.49 -65.63
N LYS A 223 -19.91 -45.06 -66.55
CA LYS A 223 -21.32 -45.46 -66.33
C LYS A 223 -21.43 -46.69 -65.45
N ARG A 224 -20.51 -47.64 -65.60
CA ARG A 224 -20.42 -48.81 -64.71
C ARG A 224 -20.22 -48.37 -63.27
N ASP A 225 -19.24 -47.51 -63.02
CA ASP A 225 -18.91 -47.06 -61.67
C ASP A 225 -20.10 -46.31 -61.04
N GLN A 226 -20.82 -45.48 -61.82
CA GLN A 226 -22.07 -44.85 -61.37
C GLN A 226 -23.16 -45.84 -60.92
N LEU A 227 -23.28 -47.00 -61.58
CA LEU A 227 -24.25 -48.04 -61.18
C LEU A 227 -23.78 -48.85 -59.97
N LEU A 228 -22.47 -49.10 -59.86
CA LEU A 228 -21.90 -49.80 -58.70
C LEU A 228 -22.02 -48.96 -57.42
N GLU A 229 -22.00 -47.63 -57.55
CA GLU A 229 -22.15 -46.67 -56.44
C GLU A 229 -23.61 -46.36 -56.07
N LEU A 230 -24.61 -47.04 -56.65
CA LEU A 230 -26.00 -46.91 -56.21
C LEU A 230 -26.16 -47.47 -54.80
N ASP A 231 -26.81 -46.71 -53.90
CA ASP A 231 -27.04 -47.15 -52.53
C ASP A 231 -27.97 -48.38 -52.52
N TYR A 232 -29.05 -48.33 -53.31
CA TYR A 232 -29.91 -49.48 -53.56
C TYR A 232 -30.45 -49.50 -54.98
N VAL A 233 -30.69 -50.71 -55.47
CA VAL A 233 -31.56 -50.95 -56.62
C VAL A 233 -32.78 -51.74 -56.17
N ILE A 234 -33.97 -51.26 -56.48
CA ILE A 234 -35.20 -51.96 -56.10
C ILE A 234 -35.94 -52.39 -57.36
N GLN A 235 -36.11 -53.68 -57.56
CA GLN A 235 -36.92 -54.22 -58.65
C GLN A 235 -38.31 -54.58 -58.11
N GLY A 236 -39.35 -54.26 -58.87
CA GLY A 236 -40.71 -54.66 -58.51
C GLY A 236 -41.68 -54.50 -59.67
N VAL A 237 -42.86 -55.09 -59.52
CA VAL A 237 -43.91 -55.05 -60.52
C VAL A 237 -44.96 -54.02 -60.11
N ARG A 238 -45.18 -53.02 -60.96
CA ARG A 238 -46.16 -51.97 -60.72
C ARG A 238 -47.57 -52.56 -60.61
N ARG A 239 -48.32 -52.10 -59.61
CA ARG A 239 -49.66 -52.64 -59.29
C ARG A 239 -50.72 -52.28 -60.32
N SER A 240 -50.57 -51.14 -61.00
CA SER A 240 -51.57 -50.60 -61.93
C SER A 240 -51.56 -51.24 -63.31
N ASP A 241 -50.38 -51.46 -63.91
CA ASP A 241 -50.22 -51.95 -65.29
C ASP A 241 -49.49 -53.29 -65.37
N GLY A 242 -48.96 -53.81 -64.26
CA GLY A 242 -48.20 -55.07 -64.23
C GLY A 242 -46.81 -54.99 -64.86
N LYS A 243 -46.31 -53.79 -65.19
CA LYS A 243 -44.95 -53.64 -65.74
C LYS A 243 -43.90 -53.79 -64.64
N GLU A 244 -42.81 -54.46 -64.97
CA GLU A 244 -41.64 -54.49 -64.10
C GLU A 244 -40.89 -53.16 -64.20
N ILE A 245 -40.59 -52.57 -63.04
CA ILE A 245 -39.83 -51.33 -62.90
C ILE A 245 -38.64 -51.54 -61.99
N VAL A 246 -37.60 -50.74 -62.22
CA VAL A 246 -36.39 -50.71 -61.40
C VAL A 246 -36.25 -49.32 -60.78
N LEU A 247 -35.98 -49.23 -59.48
CA LEU A 247 -35.77 -47.97 -58.79
C LEU A 247 -34.27 -47.79 -58.59
N ALA A 248 -33.71 -46.68 -59.09
CA ALA A 248 -32.36 -46.25 -58.76
C ALA A 248 -32.44 -45.36 -57.51
N VAL A 249 -31.95 -45.84 -56.37
CA VAL A 249 -32.18 -45.21 -55.07
C VAL A 249 -30.90 -44.56 -54.55
N GLU A 250 -30.99 -43.26 -54.25
CA GLU A 250 -30.04 -42.50 -53.45
C GLU A 250 -30.60 -42.25 -52.05
N VAL A 251 -29.79 -42.46 -51.02
CA VAL A 251 -30.11 -42.19 -49.62
C VAL A 251 -29.16 -41.13 -49.09
N SER A 252 -29.72 -40.11 -48.44
CA SER A 252 -28.96 -39.03 -47.82
C SER A 252 -29.65 -38.55 -46.56
N TRP A 253 -28.90 -38.18 -45.52
CA TRP A 253 -29.48 -37.64 -44.29
C TRP A 253 -30.36 -36.41 -44.55
N GLY A 254 -29.91 -35.54 -45.46
CA GLY A 254 -30.66 -34.39 -45.94
C GLY A 254 -30.53 -34.25 -47.44
N VAL A 255 -31.62 -34.44 -48.17
CA VAL A 255 -31.63 -34.46 -49.64
C VAL A 255 -31.38 -33.06 -50.22
N GLY A 256 -30.23 -32.92 -50.87
CA GLY A 256 -29.78 -31.76 -51.62
C GLY A 256 -29.98 -31.92 -53.13
N VAL A 257 -29.57 -30.89 -53.88
CA VAL A 257 -29.65 -30.89 -55.36
C VAL A 257 -28.83 -32.03 -55.98
N LYS A 258 -27.65 -32.32 -55.41
CA LYS A 258 -26.77 -33.39 -55.90
C LYS A 258 -27.41 -34.76 -55.80
N ASP A 259 -28.15 -35.04 -54.74
CA ASP A 259 -28.83 -36.33 -54.53
C ASP A 259 -29.91 -36.57 -55.60
N ILE A 260 -30.63 -35.51 -55.99
CA ILE A 260 -31.61 -35.56 -57.08
C ILE A 260 -30.93 -35.81 -58.42
N SER A 261 -29.84 -35.10 -58.71
CA SER A 261 -29.05 -35.30 -59.93
C SER A 261 -28.50 -36.72 -60.03
N ARG A 262 -27.91 -37.25 -58.94
CA ARG A 262 -27.38 -38.63 -58.88
C ARG A 262 -28.47 -39.66 -59.16
N ALA A 263 -29.60 -39.58 -58.46
CA ALA A 263 -30.71 -40.51 -58.68
C ALA A 263 -31.17 -40.48 -60.16
N ARG A 264 -31.33 -39.28 -60.72
CA ARG A 264 -31.76 -39.07 -62.11
C ARG A 264 -30.76 -39.62 -63.12
N GLU A 265 -29.48 -39.33 -62.97
CA GLU A 265 -28.41 -39.78 -63.87
C GLU A 265 -28.27 -41.31 -63.82
N ARG A 266 -28.27 -41.90 -62.62
CA ARG A 266 -28.16 -43.35 -62.44
C ARG A 266 -29.39 -44.09 -62.98
N ALA A 267 -30.59 -43.53 -62.81
CA ALA A 267 -31.79 -44.07 -63.48
C ALA A 267 -31.72 -43.95 -65.00
N ALA A 268 -31.13 -42.89 -65.54
CA ALA A 268 -30.95 -42.76 -66.99
C ALA A 268 -30.03 -43.85 -67.55
N ILE A 269 -28.94 -44.18 -66.86
CA ILE A 269 -28.05 -45.28 -67.25
C ILE A 269 -28.81 -46.61 -67.25
N LEU A 270 -29.61 -46.90 -66.21
CA LEU A 270 -30.43 -48.12 -66.18
C LEU A 270 -31.45 -48.18 -67.33
N ARG A 271 -31.99 -47.04 -67.77
CA ARG A 271 -32.87 -46.96 -68.95
C ARG A 271 -32.12 -47.27 -70.24
N GLU A 272 -30.90 -46.77 -70.39
CA GLU A 272 -30.04 -47.12 -71.53
C GLU A 272 -29.74 -48.63 -71.57
N CYS A 273 -29.67 -49.28 -70.42
CA CYS A 273 -29.55 -50.74 -70.31
C CYS A 273 -30.87 -51.51 -70.58
N GLY A 274 -31.96 -50.81 -70.92
CA GLY A 274 -33.25 -51.41 -71.30
C GLY A 274 -34.24 -51.60 -70.14
N TYR A 275 -33.93 -51.11 -68.93
CA TYR A 275 -34.85 -51.22 -67.79
C TYR A 275 -35.80 -50.03 -67.72
N LEU A 276 -37.04 -50.28 -67.27
CA LEU A 276 -37.97 -49.21 -66.93
C LEU A 276 -37.59 -48.61 -65.58
N ALA A 277 -36.58 -47.73 -65.57
CA ALA A 277 -36.02 -47.20 -64.34
C ALA A 277 -36.70 -45.92 -63.84
N VAL A 278 -36.93 -45.82 -62.53
CA VAL A 278 -37.45 -44.62 -61.86
C VAL A 278 -36.41 -44.11 -60.86
N PRO A 279 -35.98 -42.84 -60.95
CA PRO A 279 -35.05 -42.25 -59.99
C PRO A 279 -35.76 -41.98 -58.67
N VAL A 280 -35.12 -42.36 -57.56
CA VAL A 280 -35.64 -42.18 -56.21
C VAL A 280 -34.55 -41.57 -55.33
N ALA A 281 -34.89 -40.50 -54.62
CA ALA A 281 -34.04 -39.91 -53.59
C ALA A 281 -34.75 -39.98 -52.24
N ILE A 282 -34.03 -40.41 -51.22
CA ILE A 282 -34.57 -40.70 -49.89
C ILE A 282 -33.77 -39.94 -48.83
N GLY A 283 -34.44 -39.34 -47.85
CA GLY A 283 -33.77 -38.77 -46.70
C GLY A 283 -34.68 -38.37 -45.56
N ARG A 284 -34.14 -37.84 -44.45
CA ARG A 284 -34.98 -37.36 -43.33
C ARG A 284 -35.71 -36.08 -43.70
N ALA A 285 -35.01 -35.18 -44.39
CA ALA A 285 -35.54 -33.92 -44.89
C ALA A 285 -34.97 -33.61 -46.29
N ALA A 286 -35.57 -32.66 -46.99
CA ALA A 286 -35.11 -32.21 -48.29
C ALA A 286 -35.14 -30.68 -48.39
N THR A 287 -34.10 -30.11 -48.99
CA THR A 287 -34.02 -28.66 -49.22
C THR A 287 -35.11 -28.18 -50.19
N PRO A 288 -35.57 -26.91 -50.11
CA PRO A 288 -36.55 -26.38 -51.05
C PRO A 288 -36.12 -26.49 -52.53
N LYS A 289 -34.83 -26.28 -52.80
CA LYS A 289 -34.24 -26.44 -54.14
C LYS A 289 -34.30 -27.89 -54.62
N ALA A 290 -33.98 -28.86 -53.76
CA ALA A 290 -34.08 -30.28 -54.10
C ALA A 290 -35.52 -30.69 -54.39
N ARG A 291 -36.50 -30.23 -53.60
CA ARG A 291 -37.93 -30.51 -53.85
C ARG A 291 -38.41 -29.98 -55.20
N THR A 292 -38.00 -28.76 -55.54
CA THR A 292 -38.33 -28.12 -56.82
C THR A 292 -37.71 -28.90 -57.98
N LEU A 293 -36.42 -29.25 -57.85
CA LEU A 293 -35.71 -30.01 -58.88
C LEU A 293 -36.27 -31.43 -59.04
N ALA A 294 -36.60 -32.11 -57.95
CA ALA A 294 -37.19 -33.45 -57.99
C ALA A 294 -38.51 -33.47 -58.77
N GLY A 295 -39.37 -32.46 -58.55
CA GLY A 295 -40.60 -32.31 -59.32
C GLY A 295 -40.34 -32.05 -60.81
N ARG A 296 -39.34 -31.24 -61.15
CA ARG A 296 -38.98 -30.92 -62.54
C ARG A 296 -38.37 -32.10 -63.30
N GLU A 297 -37.48 -32.85 -62.64
CA GLU A 297 -36.69 -33.92 -63.25
C GLU A 297 -37.38 -35.31 -63.14
N GLY A 298 -38.57 -35.37 -62.52
CA GLY A 298 -39.31 -36.61 -62.34
C GLY A 298 -38.62 -37.59 -61.39
N VAL A 299 -38.05 -37.07 -60.30
CA VAL A 299 -37.42 -37.88 -59.23
C VAL A 299 -38.40 -38.04 -58.08
N VAL A 300 -38.62 -39.30 -57.68
CA VAL A 300 -39.45 -39.61 -56.51
C VAL A 300 -38.66 -39.23 -55.27
N LEU A 301 -39.19 -38.31 -54.48
CA LEU A 301 -38.53 -37.82 -53.27
C LEU A 301 -39.29 -38.31 -52.04
N ILE A 302 -38.63 -39.15 -51.24
CA ILE A 302 -39.18 -39.71 -50.02
C ILE A 302 -38.52 -39.04 -48.82
N THR A 303 -39.34 -38.45 -47.96
CA THR A 303 -38.91 -37.88 -46.67
C THR A 303 -39.78 -38.38 -45.53
N ASP A 304 -39.32 -38.28 -44.29
CA ASP A 304 -40.09 -38.72 -43.10
C ASP A 304 -41.52 -38.13 -43.05
N SER A 305 -41.71 -36.94 -43.60
CA SER A 305 -42.99 -36.22 -43.58
C SER A 305 -43.86 -36.43 -44.82
N LYS A 306 -43.28 -36.78 -45.97
CA LYS A 306 -44.01 -36.80 -47.25
C LYS A 306 -43.28 -37.57 -48.34
N VAL A 307 -44.05 -38.18 -49.25
CA VAL A 307 -43.61 -38.69 -50.55
C VAL A 307 -44.06 -37.71 -51.65
N GLN A 308 -43.14 -37.30 -52.51
CA GLN A 308 -43.39 -36.48 -53.70
C GLN A 308 -43.02 -37.29 -54.94
N GLY A 309 -43.81 -37.20 -56.02
CA GLY A 309 -43.57 -37.99 -57.22
C GLY A 309 -44.11 -39.42 -57.15
N GLU A 310 -44.94 -39.74 -56.15
CA GLU A 310 -45.45 -41.11 -55.92
C GLU A 310 -46.22 -41.66 -57.13
N GLU A 311 -46.82 -40.78 -57.92
CA GLU A 311 -47.48 -41.10 -59.19
C GLU A 311 -46.57 -41.82 -60.17
N LEU A 312 -45.25 -41.55 -60.18
CA LEU A 312 -44.27 -42.21 -61.05
C LEU A 312 -44.11 -43.71 -60.71
N LEU A 313 -44.43 -44.07 -59.47
CA LEU A 313 -44.47 -45.46 -59.01
C LEU A 313 -45.84 -46.11 -59.24
N LYS A 314 -46.89 -45.32 -59.52
CA LYS A 314 -48.28 -45.76 -59.59
C LYS A 314 -48.92 -45.67 -60.99
N GLN A 315 -48.43 -44.85 -61.91
CA GLN A 315 -49.06 -44.58 -63.21
C GLN A 315 -48.22 -45.07 -64.41
N ALA A 316 -48.93 -45.39 -65.49
CA ALA A 316 -48.41 -45.91 -66.76
C ALA A 316 -47.57 -44.88 -67.52
#